data_AF-A0A7M4AHZ8-F1
#
_entry.id   AF-A0A7M4AHZ8-F1
#
_cell.length_a   1.000
_cell.length_b   1.000
_cell.length_c   1.000
_cell.angle_alpha   90.00
_cell.angle_beta   90.00
_cell.angle_gamma   90.00
#
_symmetry.space_group_name_H-M   'P 1'
#
loop_
_entity.id
_entity.type
_entity.pdbx_description
1 polymer ?
#
loop_
_entity_poly.entity_id
_entity_poly.type
_entity_poly.pdbx_seq_one_letter_code
_entity_poly.pdbx_strand_id
1 'polypeptide(L)'
;MWEELLIDSGLNEREVRSILVLGSNPKMKASELAKELGTTRLDAYNSLSRLQEMGIVTVTADRPMRFSSMNVHQAIEHIIGMRKQQLNRLVEGYDEISKDVTKESKPSQTTARNSDDPRFAVLKERGNIYSRLKKMAEDSEERLILLLGQYGILHLCRNPEALEAVNNAAVSGVVCQIITHLDKRTIRFFNELHDSIEVRHSDELESLGFVRDGIEVIQYLNIEDNPVGRGKDDAALIIESPAFAESHVNLIDTIWENAVLFDTAVARYTDNQINDPLRLTIGEGSFLKNISSVLGIEDELPEEDTPFDPEAFFAAGKEVNHARRKLTEGKLSNLKVLGIDISLMLRQIGNRIGREIAFSMRGIEHDIEFLDEMMDWWEHAGLGLLQYDVDPQFHVVVGLNHPPVEDPDALPMWEMDDGIIEGALSTRFAKEANVVIQRVEGSGIKDDLWRYLIHRHELNTIELVD
;
A
#
# COMPACT_ATOMS: atom_id res chain seq x y z
N MET A 1 -1.16 28.53 -24.45
CA MET A 1 0.10 29.03 -23.85
C MET A 1 -0.04 30.42 -23.24
N TRP A 2 -0.14 31.52 -24.01
CA TRP A 2 -0.24 32.87 -23.42
C TRP A 2 -1.56 33.15 -22.70
N GLU A 3 -2.68 32.63 -23.23
CA GLU A 3 -4.00 32.74 -22.59
C GLU A 3 -4.04 32.02 -21.24
N GLU A 4 -3.52 30.80 -21.17
CA GLU A 4 -3.42 30.02 -19.93
C GLU A 4 -2.59 30.74 -18.88
N LEU A 5 -1.46 31.34 -19.27
CA LEU A 5 -0.59 32.06 -18.34
C LEU A 5 -1.26 33.33 -17.77
N LEU A 6 -2.09 34.01 -18.57
CA LEU A 6 -2.90 35.13 -18.09
C LEU A 6 -4.01 34.66 -17.14
N ILE A 7 -4.64 33.50 -17.40
CA ILE A 7 -5.63 32.90 -16.49
C ILE A 7 -4.96 32.54 -15.15
N ASP A 8 -3.81 31.89 -15.19
CA ASP A 8 -3.02 31.51 -13.99
C ASP A 8 -2.58 32.74 -13.18
N SER A 9 -2.44 33.91 -13.83
CA SER A 9 -2.11 35.17 -13.15
C SER A 9 -3.27 35.80 -12.36
N GLY A 10 -4.47 35.21 -12.45
CA GLY A 10 -5.67 35.61 -11.72
C GLY A 10 -6.67 36.46 -12.52
N LEU A 11 -6.55 36.45 -13.85
CA LEU A 11 -7.55 37.03 -14.76
C LEU A 11 -8.61 35.99 -15.11
N ASN A 12 -9.85 36.42 -15.31
CA ASN A 12 -10.88 35.54 -15.84
C ASN A 12 -10.83 35.48 -17.38
N GLU A 13 -11.45 34.46 -17.96
CA GLU A 13 -11.43 34.21 -19.40
C GLU A 13 -11.97 35.38 -20.26
N ARG A 14 -12.87 36.21 -19.71
CA ARG A 14 -13.40 37.39 -20.40
C ARG A 14 -12.40 38.53 -20.41
N GLU A 15 -11.68 38.72 -19.32
CA GLU A 15 -10.59 39.70 -19.20
C GLU A 15 -9.44 39.35 -20.14
N VAL A 16 -9.04 38.07 -20.19
CA VAL A 16 -8.00 37.58 -21.11
C VAL A 16 -8.39 37.83 -22.56
N ARG A 17 -9.62 37.46 -22.95
CA ARG A 17 -10.13 37.75 -24.30
C ARG A 17 -10.22 39.25 -24.59
N SER A 18 -10.56 40.07 -23.59
CA SER A 18 -10.59 41.53 -23.74
C SER A 18 -9.21 42.11 -24.04
N ILE A 19 -8.15 41.61 -23.38
CA ILE A 19 -6.76 42.02 -23.63
C ILE A 19 -6.34 41.64 -25.06
N LEU A 20 -6.67 40.44 -25.53
CA LEU A 20 -6.32 39.98 -26.88
C LEU A 20 -6.96 40.82 -27.98
N VAL A 21 -8.27 41.08 -27.84
CA VAL A 21 -9.04 41.87 -28.80
C VAL A 21 -8.54 43.32 -28.83
N LEU A 22 -8.38 43.96 -27.67
CA LEU A 22 -7.93 45.36 -27.58
C LEU A 22 -6.45 45.55 -27.90
N GLY A 23 -5.62 44.54 -27.67
CA GLY A 23 -4.21 44.56 -28.04
C GLY A 23 -4.00 44.53 -29.56
N SER A 24 -4.94 43.91 -30.29
CA SER A 24 -4.94 43.87 -31.75
C SER A 24 -5.66 45.07 -32.38
N ASN A 25 -6.67 45.61 -31.71
CA ASN A 25 -7.51 46.71 -32.19
C ASN A 25 -7.52 47.88 -31.18
N PRO A 26 -6.59 48.85 -31.28
CA PRO A 26 -6.57 49.99 -30.38
C PRO A 26 -7.77 50.92 -30.64
N LYS A 27 -8.31 51.52 -29.56
CA LYS A 27 -9.41 52.52 -29.56
C LYS A 27 -10.80 51.98 -29.88
N MET A 28 -11.18 50.84 -29.31
CA MET A 28 -12.55 50.28 -29.42
C MET A 28 -13.50 50.81 -28.36
N LYS A 29 -14.80 50.87 -28.67
CA LYS A 29 -15.85 51.16 -27.67
C LYS A 29 -16.22 49.88 -26.91
N ALA A 30 -16.69 50.02 -25.67
CA ALA A 30 -17.18 48.88 -24.89
C ALA A 30 -18.32 48.10 -25.59
N SER A 31 -19.16 48.77 -26.38
CA SER A 31 -20.20 48.11 -27.18
C SER A 31 -19.66 47.29 -28.35
N GLU A 32 -18.54 47.71 -28.93
CA GLU A 32 -17.86 47.00 -30.02
C GLU A 32 -17.16 45.77 -29.45
N LEU A 33 -16.46 45.93 -28.32
CA LEU A 33 -15.84 44.83 -27.59
C LEU A 33 -16.86 43.78 -27.13
N ALA A 34 -18.00 44.20 -26.58
CA ALA A 34 -19.07 43.28 -26.17
C ALA A 34 -19.58 42.43 -27.33
N LYS A 35 -19.72 43.03 -28.52
CA LYS A 35 -20.16 42.35 -29.74
C LYS A 35 -19.11 41.32 -30.21
N GLU A 36 -17.84 41.66 -30.13
CA GLU A 36 -16.74 40.79 -30.54
C GLU A 36 -16.51 39.63 -29.57
N LEU A 37 -16.74 39.86 -28.28
CA LEU A 37 -16.66 38.83 -27.23
C LEU A 37 -17.91 37.96 -27.12
N GLY A 38 -19.01 38.31 -27.80
CA GLY A 38 -20.30 37.62 -27.65
C GLY A 38 -20.90 37.78 -26.24
N THR A 39 -20.65 38.90 -25.57
CA THR A 39 -21.07 39.17 -24.18
C THR A 39 -22.01 40.37 -24.09
N THR A 40 -22.58 40.61 -22.89
CA THR A 40 -23.40 41.79 -22.66
C THR A 40 -22.54 43.05 -22.57
N ARG A 41 -23.12 44.21 -22.88
CA ARG A 41 -22.43 45.51 -22.73
C ARG A 41 -21.99 45.77 -21.28
N LEU A 42 -22.78 45.30 -20.31
CA LEU A 42 -22.47 45.44 -18.88
C LEU A 42 -21.24 44.62 -18.50
N ASP A 43 -21.16 43.37 -18.97
CA ASP A 43 -20.03 42.48 -18.70
C ASP A 43 -18.71 42.99 -19.30
N ALA A 44 -18.77 43.57 -20.49
CA ALA A 44 -17.63 44.22 -21.11
C ALA A 44 -17.14 45.41 -20.26
N TYR A 45 -18.06 46.24 -19.73
CA TYR A 45 -17.68 47.34 -18.83
C TYR A 45 -17.05 46.85 -17.52
N ASN A 46 -17.59 45.79 -16.90
CA ASN A 46 -17.02 45.23 -15.68
C ASN A 46 -15.59 44.72 -15.90
N SER A 47 -15.37 44.01 -17.01
CA SER A 47 -14.04 43.51 -17.37
C SER A 47 -13.07 44.66 -17.66
N LEU A 48 -13.51 45.68 -18.40
CA LEU A 48 -12.72 46.88 -18.72
C LEU A 48 -12.37 47.69 -17.48
N SER A 49 -13.31 47.86 -16.53
CA SER A 49 -13.08 48.59 -15.29
C SER A 49 -11.99 47.94 -14.46
N ARG A 50 -12.07 46.62 -14.28
CA ARG A 50 -11.07 45.86 -13.52
C ARG A 50 -9.70 45.86 -14.22
N LEU A 51 -9.67 45.68 -15.54
CA LEU A 51 -8.43 45.79 -16.32
C LEU A 51 -7.82 47.20 -16.28
N GLN A 52 -8.64 48.24 -16.19
CA GLN A 52 -8.20 49.62 -16.02
C GLN A 52 -7.64 49.87 -14.60
N GLU A 53 -8.29 49.35 -13.56
CA GLU A 53 -7.78 49.40 -12.18
C GLU A 53 -6.42 48.71 -12.03
N MET A 54 -6.22 47.62 -12.77
CA MET A 54 -4.92 46.93 -12.86
C MET A 54 -3.89 47.68 -13.73
N GLY A 55 -4.30 48.73 -14.44
CA GLY A 55 -3.43 49.52 -15.32
C GLY A 55 -3.11 48.86 -16.67
N ILE A 56 -3.80 47.77 -17.03
CA ILE A 56 -3.59 47.03 -18.28
C ILE A 56 -4.32 47.73 -19.44
N VAL A 57 -5.49 48.30 -19.15
CA VAL A 57 -6.33 49.02 -20.12
C VAL A 57 -6.31 50.52 -19.82
N THR A 58 -6.17 51.31 -20.89
CA THR A 58 -6.28 52.76 -20.86
C THR A 58 -7.55 53.21 -21.57
N VAL A 59 -8.07 54.36 -21.15
CA VAL A 59 -9.32 54.92 -21.69
C VAL A 59 -9.14 56.37 -22.10
N THR A 60 -9.74 56.77 -23.23
CA THR A 60 -9.77 58.17 -23.65
C THR A 60 -10.98 58.88 -23.04
N ALA A 61 -10.81 60.17 -22.76
CA ALA A 61 -11.88 61.04 -22.24
C ALA A 61 -12.93 61.45 -23.29
N ASP A 62 -12.94 60.79 -24.46
CA ASP A 62 -13.89 61.07 -25.54
C ASP A 62 -15.30 60.58 -25.22
N ARG A 63 -16.31 61.16 -25.90
CA ARG A 63 -17.68 60.65 -25.90
C ARG A 63 -18.05 60.16 -27.30
N PRO A 64 -18.23 58.84 -27.51
CA PRO A 64 -18.13 57.74 -26.54
C PRO A 64 -16.67 57.36 -26.20
N MET A 65 -16.47 56.86 -24.97
CA MET A 65 -15.16 56.44 -24.45
C MET A 65 -14.57 55.31 -25.30
N ARG A 66 -13.25 55.37 -25.53
CA ARG A 66 -12.51 54.36 -26.28
C ARG A 66 -11.43 53.74 -25.41
N PHE A 67 -11.32 52.43 -25.48
CA PHE A 67 -10.40 51.63 -24.68
C PHE A 67 -9.26 51.11 -25.56
N SER A 68 -8.07 51.03 -24.98
CA SER A 68 -6.89 50.40 -25.60
C SER A 68 -6.15 49.60 -24.53
N SER A 69 -5.68 48.40 -24.88
CA SER A 69 -4.92 47.54 -23.97
C SER A 69 -3.44 47.54 -24.33
N MET A 70 -2.60 47.29 -23.33
CA MET A 70 -1.25 46.79 -23.57
C MET A 70 -1.31 45.49 -24.40
N ASN A 71 -0.25 45.19 -25.15
CA ASN A 71 -0.15 43.90 -25.82
C ASN A 71 0.02 42.76 -24.79
N VAL A 72 -0.20 41.51 -25.21
CA VAL A 72 -0.19 40.34 -24.32
C VAL A 72 1.12 40.23 -23.53
N HIS A 73 2.27 40.46 -24.18
CA HIS A 73 3.58 40.39 -23.53
C HIS A 73 3.73 41.43 -22.43
N GLN A 74 3.40 42.69 -22.75
CA GLN A 74 3.45 43.81 -21.82
C GLN A 74 2.47 43.65 -20.66
N ALA A 75 1.27 43.12 -20.93
CA ALA A 75 0.28 42.84 -19.89
C ALA A 75 0.81 41.80 -18.89
N ILE A 76 1.47 40.74 -19.37
CA ILE A 76 2.07 39.72 -18.52
C ILE A 76 3.22 40.30 -17.69
N GLU A 77 4.15 41.02 -18.30
CA GLU A 77 5.26 41.66 -17.58
C GLU A 77 4.75 42.62 -16.50
N HIS A 78 3.71 43.40 -16.82
CA HIS A 78 3.09 44.33 -15.88
C HIS A 78 2.42 43.61 -14.71
N ILE A 79 1.67 42.53 -14.97
CA ILE A 79 1.04 41.73 -13.91
C ILE A 79 2.09 41.08 -13.02
N ILE A 80 3.15 40.49 -13.60
CA ILE A 80 4.25 39.90 -12.83
C ILE A 80 4.92 40.96 -11.95
N GLY A 81 5.21 42.14 -12.49
CA GLY A 81 5.79 43.26 -11.74
C GLY A 81 4.91 43.70 -10.58
N MET A 82 3.61 43.88 -10.84
CA MET A 82 2.63 44.25 -9.82
C MET A 82 2.55 43.20 -8.71
N ARG A 83 2.52 41.90 -9.04
CA ARG A 83 2.47 40.81 -8.07
C ARG A 83 3.74 40.73 -7.23
N LYS A 84 4.91 40.88 -7.82
CA LYS A 84 6.18 40.96 -7.08
C LYS A 84 6.17 42.11 -6.08
N GLN A 85 5.66 43.27 -6.47
CA GLN A 85 5.57 44.41 -5.55
C GLN A 85 4.55 44.17 -4.42
N GLN A 86 3.40 43.54 -4.71
CA GLN A 86 2.43 43.15 -3.68
C GLN A 86 3.05 42.14 -2.69
N LEU A 87 3.77 41.15 -3.21
CA LEU A 87 4.47 40.15 -2.39
C LEU A 87 5.54 40.81 -1.52
N ASN A 88 6.37 41.70 -2.07
CA ASN A 88 7.37 42.43 -1.30
C ASN A 88 6.73 43.24 -0.16
N ARG A 89 5.62 43.93 -0.42
CA ARG A 89 4.90 44.67 0.64
C ARG A 89 4.36 43.75 1.74
N LEU A 90 3.87 42.57 1.37
CA LEU A 90 3.40 41.58 2.35
C LEU A 90 4.54 41.00 3.18
N VAL A 91 5.68 40.71 2.54
CA VAL A 91 6.90 40.24 3.21
C VAL A 91 7.43 41.32 4.15
N GLU A 92 7.56 42.57 3.68
CA GLU A 92 7.98 43.71 4.51
C GLU A 92 7.02 43.93 5.69
N GLY A 93 5.70 43.90 5.45
CA GLY A 93 4.70 44.01 6.51
C GLY A 93 4.76 42.85 7.51
N TYR A 94 5.02 41.63 7.06
CA TYR A 94 5.23 40.47 7.93
C TYR A 94 6.51 40.62 8.76
N ASP A 95 7.60 41.10 8.15
CA ASP A 95 8.87 41.37 8.84
C ASP A 95 8.74 42.49 9.88
N GLU A 96 7.95 43.53 9.61
CA GLU A 96 7.65 44.58 10.59
C GLU A 96 6.81 44.04 11.75
N ILE A 97 5.73 43.33 11.46
CA ILE A 97 4.84 42.76 12.48
C ILE A 97 5.57 41.70 13.31
N SER A 98 6.37 40.83 12.71
CA SER A 98 7.11 39.78 13.42
C SER A 98 8.20 40.35 14.34
N LYS A 99 8.81 41.48 14.00
CA LYS A 99 9.77 42.21 14.85
C LYS A 99 9.10 42.91 16.04
N ASP A 100 7.84 43.31 15.91
CA ASP A 100 7.07 43.89 17.02
C ASP A 100 6.45 42.80 17.92
N VAL A 101 5.98 41.70 17.34
CA VAL A 101 5.47 40.53 18.09
C VAL A 101 6.56 39.91 18.98
N THR A 102 7.83 39.92 18.55
CA THR A 102 8.97 39.45 19.36
C THR A 102 9.34 40.39 20.52
N LYS A 103 8.86 41.65 20.54
CA LYS A 103 9.05 42.58 21.66
C LYS A 103 7.87 42.62 22.63
N GLU A 104 6.65 42.32 22.15
CA GLU A 104 5.44 42.30 22.97
C GLU A 104 5.09 40.92 23.53
N SER A 105 5.77 39.85 23.13
CA SER A 105 5.67 38.53 23.75
C SER A 105 6.43 38.47 25.08
N LYS A 106 5.95 39.26 26.06
CA LYS A 106 5.81 38.71 27.41
C LYS A 106 4.93 37.47 27.27
N PRO A 107 5.19 36.36 27.99
CA PRO A 107 4.36 35.19 27.92
C PRO A 107 3.01 35.54 28.54
N SER A 108 2.13 36.13 27.74
CA SER A 108 0.71 36.07 28.01
C SER A 108 0.42 34.59 28.08
N GLN A 109 0.02 34.19 29.28
CA GLN A 109 -0.70 32.97 29.55
C GLN A 109 -1.92 32.95 28.62
N THR A 110 -1.74 32.60 27.35
CA THR A 110 -2.62 31.60 26.77
C THR A 110 -2.43 30.41 27.68
N THR A 111 -3.30 30.33 28.69
CA THR A 111 -3.90 29.09 29.13
C THR A 111 -3.57 28.01 28.12
N ALA A 112 -2.91 26.95 28.60
CA ALA A 112 -2.88 25.68 27.92
C ALA A 112 -4.26 25.45 27.28
N ARG A 113 -4.37 25.78 25.99
CA ARG A 113 -5.43 25.22 25.15
C ARG A 113 -5.08 23.77 25.24
N ASN A 114 -5.90 23.00 25.94
CA ASN A 114 -5.74 21.57 26.14
C ASN A 114 -5.07 21.00 24.90
N SER A 115 -3.81 20.56 25.03
CA SER A 115 -2.98 20.08 23.92
C SER A 115 -3.46 18.70 23.44
N ASP A 116 -4.76 18.45 23.56
CA ASP A 116 -5.39 17.14 23.56
C ASP A 116 -6.76 17.18 22.86
N ASP A 117 -7.25 18.37 22.46
CA ASP A 117 -8.44 18.43 21.61
C ASP A 117 -8.05 18.01 20.18
N PRO A 118 -8.66 16.93 19.64
CA PRO A 118 -8.32 16.43 18.32
C PRO A 118 -8.68 17.46 17.25
N ARG A 119 -7.73 17.77 16.36
CA ARG A 119 -7.93 18.72 15.25
C ARG A 119 -8.04 17.99 13.93
N PHE A 120 -9.02 18.42 13.13
CA PHE A 120 -9.32 17.86 11.83
C PHE A 120 -9.30 18.97 10.78
N ALA A 121 -8.62 18.74 9.66
CA ALA A 121 -8.61 19.66 8.53
C ALA A 121 -8.66 18.90 7.21
N VAL A 122 -9.32 19.45 6.19
CA VAL A 122 -9.34 18.85 4.85
C VAL A 122 -8.39 19.61 3.95
N LEU A 123 -7.41 18.90 3.38
CA LEU A 123 -6.55 19.40 2.32
C LEU A 123 -7.13 18.99 0.98
N LYS A 124 -7.19 19.95 0.06
CA LYS A 124 -7.51 19.71 -1.34
C LYS A 124 -6.29 19.98 -2.19
N GLU A 125 -6.23 19.29 -3.31
CA GLU A 125 -5.16 19.31 -4.29
C GLU A 125 -3.85 18.65 -3.82
N ARG A 126 -3.25 17.86 -4.71
CA ARG A 126 -2.02 17.11 -4.45
C ARG A 126 -0.87 17.99 -3.96
N GLY A 127 -0.68 19.16 -4.55
CA GLY A 127 0.41 20.07 -4.19
C GLY A 127 0.37 20.48 -2.71
N ASN A 128 -0.83 20.74 -2.16
CA ASN A 128 -0.99 21.09 -0.75
C ASN A 128 -0.74 19.90 0.17
N ILE A 129 -1.17 18.70 -0.24
CA ILE A 129 -0.95 17.45 0.50
C ILE A 129 0.55 17.17 0.62
N TYR A 130 1.31 17.24 -0.49
CA TYR A 130 2.75 17.03 -0.47
C TYR A 130 3.52 18.18 0.21
N SER A 131 3.01 19.41 0.16
CA SER A 131 3.55 20.52 0.95
C SER A 131 3.40 20.27 2.45
N ARG A 132 2.32 19.59 2.88
CA ARG A 132 2.17 19.18 4.28
C ARG A 132 3.06 17.99 4.61
N LEU A 133 3.20 17.00 3.73
CA LEU A 133 4.17 15.90 3.89
C LEU A 133 5.59 16.43 4.07
N LYS A 134 6.01 17.42 3.28
CA LYS A 134 7.31 18.08 3.43
C LYS A 134 7.51 18.59 4.86
N LYS A 135 6.54 19.34 5.39
CA LYS A 135 6.58 19.84 6.77
C LYS A 135 6.59 18.69 7.78
N MET A 136 5.79 17.64 7.57
CA MET A 136 5.79 16.47 8.45
C MET A 136 7.16 15.79 8.49
N ALA A 137 7.85 15.70 7.36
CA ALA A 137 9.19 15.11 7.29
C ALA A 137 10.24 16.02 7.95
N GLU A 138 10.18 17.33 7.74
CA GLU A 138 11.06 18.31 8.39
C GLU A 138 10.89 18.35 9.92
N ASP A 139 9.65 18.17 10.40
CA ASP A 139 9.30 18.20 11.82
C ASP A 139 9.37 16.80 12.48
N SER A 140 9.73 15.73 11.76
CA SER A 140 9.73 14.37 12.31
C SER A 140 10.94 14.13 13.22
N GLU A 141 10.70 13.54 14.39
CA GLU A 141 11.77 13.26 15.37
C GLU A 141 12.10 11.78 15.49
N GLU A 142 11.11 10.89 15.36
CA GLU A 142 11.28 9.46 15.63
C GLU A 142 10.95 8.59 14.42
N ARG A 143 9.73 8.74 13.85
CA ARG A 143 9.21 7.81 12.85
C ARG A 143 8.31 8.53 11.84
N LEU A 144 8.61 8.29 10.57
CA LEU A 144 7.81 8.77 9.45
C LEU A 144 7.36 7.58 8.59
N ILE A 145 6.05 7.40 8.45
CA ILE A 145 5.48 6.27 7.70
C ILE A 145 4.69 6.79 6.50
N LEU A 146 4.95 6.22 5.32
CA LEU A 146 4.22 6.53 4.09
C LEU A 146 3.50 5.28 3.59
N LEU A 147 2.17 5.36 3.46
CA LEU A 147 1.30 4.35 2.86
C LEU A 147 0.97 4.81 1.44
N LEU A 148 1.63 4.20 0.45
CA LEU A 148 1.55 4.61 -0.95
C LEU A 148 0.76 3.60 -1.78
N GLY A 149 -0.12 4.07 -2.65
CA GLY A 149 -0.73 3.23 -3.68
C GLY A 149 0.25 2.89 -4.81
N GLN A 150 -0.20 2.13 -5.80
CA GLN A 150 0.59 1.73 -6.99
C GLN A 150 1.37 2.88 -7.67
N TYR A 151 0.78 4.07 -7.71
CA TYR A 151 1.37 5.29 -8.30
C TYR A 151 1.82 6.32 -7.27
N GLY A 152 1.73 6.01 -5.97
CA GLY A 152 2.08 6.95 -4.90
C GLY A 152 3.55 7.38 -4.95
N ILE A 153 4.46 6.45 -5.26
CA ILE A 153 5.89 6.77 -5.43
C ILE A 153 6.13 7.75 -6.60
N LEU A 154 5.38 7.61 -7.70
CA LEU A 154 5.46 8.53 -8.84
C LEU A 154 5.01 9.93 -8.43
N HIS A 155 3.96 10.02 -7.62
CA HIS A 155 3.46 11.29 -7.10
C HIS A 155 4.48 11.94 -6.15
N LEU A 156 5.20 11.16 -5.35
CA LEU A 156 6.28 11.63 -4.49
C LEU A 156 7.46 12.17 -5.32
N CYS A 157 7.97 11.41 -6.30
CA CYS A 157 9.07 11.84 -7.17
C CYS A 157 8.75 13.09 -8.00
N ARG A 158 7.48 13.32 -8.33
CA ARG A 158 7.03 14.55 -9.02
C ARG A 158 7.00 15.79 -8.11
N ASN A 159 7.13 15.61 -6.81
CA ASN A 159 7.23 16.67 -5.81
C ASN A 159 8.63 16.65 -5.17
N PRO A 160 9.66 17.17 -5.87
CA PRO A 160 11.06 17.00 -5.47
C PRO A 160 11.34 17.55 -4.07
N GLU A 161 10.68 18.65 -3.67
CA GLU A 161 10.85 19.22 -2.33
C GLU A 161 10.37 18.28 -1.21
N ALA A 162 9.30 17.52 -1.45
CA ALA A 162 8.79 16.57 -0.47
C ALA A 162 9.65 15.30 -0.42
N LEU A 163 10.09 14.81 -1.59
CA LEU A 163 11.03 13.68 -1.68
C LEU A 163 12.35 14.00 -0.96
N GLU A 164 12.91 15.19 -1.21
CA GLU A 164 14.15 15.63 -0.56
C GLU A 164 13.98 15.73 0.96
N ALA A 165 12.86 16.27 1.44
CA ALA A 165 12.58 16.32 2.88
C ALA A 165 12.49 14.92 3.52
N VAL A 166 11.83 13.95 2.86
CA VAL A 166 11.77 12.56 3.34
C VAL A 166 13.15 11.93 3.37
N ASN A 167 13.96 12.11 2.32
CA ASN A 167 15.33 11.61 2.27
C ASN A 167 16.20 12.26 3.36
N ASN A 168 16.07 13.57 3.60
CA ASN A 168 16.79 14.28 4.65
C ASN A 168 16.38 13.83 6.06
N ALA A 169 15.11 13.52 6.29
CA ALA A 169 14.64 12.95 7.55
C ALA A 169 15.32 11.59 7.82
N ALA A 170 15.38 10.72 6.81
CA ALA A 170 16.07 9.43 6.92
C ALA A 170 17.57 9.59 7.22
N VAL A 171 18.25 10.55 6.57
CA VAL A 171 19.67 10.88 6.84
C VAL A 171 19.87 11.42 8.25
N SER A 172 18.89 12.15 8.79
CA SER A 172 18.91 12.72 10.13
C SER A 172 18.68 11.67 11.24
N GLY A 173 18.39 10.42 10.87
CA GLY A 173 18.20 9.30 11.80
C GLY A 173 16.74 8.98 12.12
N VAL A 174 15.78 9.63 11.46
CA VAL A 174 14.35 9.30 11.57
C VAL A 174 14.09 7.94 10.93
N VAL A 175 13.31 7.08 11.59
CA VAL A 175 12.90 5.79 11.03
C VAL A 175 11.85 6.02 9.96
N CYS A 176 12.29 6.07 8.70
CA CYS A 176 11.43 6.25 7.54
C CYS A 176 11.02 4.89 6.93
N GLN A 177 9.71 4.64 6.88
CA GLN A 177 9.14 3.40 6.40
C GLN A 177 8.09 3.65 5.32
N ILE A 178 8.12 2.85 4.26
CA ILE A 178 7.18 2.94 3.15
C ILE A 178 6.51 1.58 2.94
N ILE A 179 5.19 1.54 3.02
CA ILE A 179 4.40 0.38 2.58
C ILE A 179 3.72 0.78 1.29
N THR A 180 3.88 -0.04 0.25
CA THR A 180 3.36 0.27 -1.07
C THR A 180 2.81 -0.95 -1.79
N HIS A 181 1.87 -0.73 -2.71
CA HIS A 181 1.58 -1.71 -3.76
C HIS A 181 2.64 -1.52 -4.86
N LEU A 182 3.50 -2.50 -5.12
CA LEU A 182 4.52 -2.40 -6.17
C LEU A 182 3.92 -2.69 -7.54
N ASP A 183 4.30 -1.90 -8.55
CA ASP A 183 3.92 -2.14 -9.95
C ASP A 183 5.16 -2.08 -10.84
N LYS A 184 5.20 -2.92 -11.88
CA LYS A 184 6.33 -2.99 -12.85
C LYS A 184 6.70 -1.63 -13.44
N ARG A 185 5.73 -0.72 -13.61
CA ARG A 185 5.93 0.61 -14.19
C ARG A 185 6.53 1.61 -13.20
N THR A 186 6.39 1.36 -11.90
CA THR A 186 6.78 2.30 -10.85
C THR A 186 8.01 1.90 -10.04
N ILE A 187 8.45 0.63 -10.12
CA ILE A 187 9.64 0.11 -9.41
C ILE A 187 10.87 1.03 -9.54
N ARG A 188 11.14 1.57 -10.74
CA ARG A 188 12.30 2.43 -10.99
C ARG A 188 12.36 3.71 -10.15
N PHE A 189 11.21 4.21 -9.68
CA PHE A 189 11.14 5.46 -8.92
C PHE A 189 11.58 5.28 -7.46
N PHE A 190 11.55 4.04 -6.95
CA PHE A 190 12.06 3.76 -5.60
C PHE A 190 13.59 3.93 -5.51
N ASN A 191 14.30 3.92 -6.64
CA ASN A 191 15.75 4.22 -6.68
C ASN A 191 16.09 5.68 -6.35
N GLU A 192 15.10 6.58 -6.28
CA GLU A 192 15.29 7.97 -5.87
C GLU A 192 15.22 8.16 -4.33
N LEU A 193 14.84 7.11 -3.59
CA LEU A 193 14.83 7.10 -2.14
C LEU A 193 16.23 6.85 -1.58
N HIS A 194 16.48 7.36 -0.38
CA HIS A 194 17.71 7.08 0.35
C HIS A 194 17.77 5.61 0.83
N ASP A 195 18.96 5.00 0.82
CA ASP A 195 19.18 3.58 1.18
C ASP A 195 18.71 3.20 2.60
N SER A 196 18.58 4.17 3.49
CA SER A 196 18.09 3.96 4.87
C SER A 196 16.57 3.87 4.99
N ILE A 197 15.82 4.17 3.92
CA ILE A 197 14.37 4.10 3.93
C ILE A 197 13.96 2.65 3.68
N GLU A 198 13.24 2.05 4.64
CA GLU A 198 12.74 0.70 4.47
C GLU A 198 11.47 0.70 3.61
N VAL A 199 11.48 -0.08 2.54
CA VAL A 199 10.32 -0.24 1.65
C VAL A 199 9.80 -1.67 1.73
N ARG A 200 8.49 -1.82 1.90
CA ARG A 200 7.78 -3.10 1.86
C ARG A 200 6.58 -3.06 0.95
N HIS A 201 6.27 -4.23 0.38
CA HIS A 201 5.14 -4.45 -0.49
C HIS A 201 3.98 -5.10 0.26
N SER A 202 2.77 -4.54 0.09
CA SER A 202 1.52 -5.17 0.52
C SER A 202 0.48 -5.07 -0.60
N ASP A 203 -0.29 -6.15 -0.77
CA ASP A 203 -1.46 -6.18 -1.66
C ASP A 203 -2.72 -5.61 -0.94
N GLU A 204 -2.70 -5.59 0.39
CA GLU A 204 -3.81 -5.18 1.27
C GLU A 204 -3.56 -3.76 1.81
N LEU A 205 -3.69 -2.75 0.94
CA LEU A 205 -3.56 -1.33 1.28
C LEU A 205 -4.88 -0.60 0.99
N GLU A 206 -5.80 -0.64 1.95
CA GLU A 206 -7.09 0.07 1.83
C GLU A 206 -6.99 1.55 2.25
N SER A 207 -6.10 1.87 3.19
CA SER A 207 -5.88 3.22 3.69
C SER A 207 -4.52 3.73 3.22
N LEU A 208 -4.53 4.78 2.41
CA LEU A 208 -3.33 5.47 1.94
C LEU A 208 -3.14 6.78 2.68
N GLY A 209 -1.90 7.20 2.86
CA GLY A 209 -1.61 8.37 3.68
C GLY A 209 -0.20 8.44 4.25
N PHE A 210 -0.02 9.32 5.23
CA PHE A 210 1.24 9.58 5.91
C PHE A 210 1.02 9.66 7.42
N VAL A 211 1.99 9.21 8.20
CA VAL A 211 1.97 9.30 9.67
C VAL A 211 3.30 9.81 10.17
N ARG A 212 3.27 10.80 11.07
CA ARG A 212 4.46 11.37 11.74
C ARG A 212 4.37 11.14 13.25
N ASP A 213 5.39 10.49 13.80
CA ASP A 213 5.69 10.33 15.23
C ASP A 213 4.49 9.86 16.10
N GLY A 214 3.50 9.18 15.50
CA GLY A 214 2.28 8.78 16.21
C GLY A 214 1.43 9.94 16.75
N ILE A 215 1.52 11.14 16.16
CA ILE A 215 0.78 12.33 16.61
C ILE A 215 -0.09 12.92 15.48
N GLU A 216 0.42 12.89 14.25
CA GLU A 216 -0.26 13.45 13.08
C GLU A 216 -0.43 12.40 11.99
N VAL A 217 -1.65 12.29 11.47
CA VAL A 217 -2.02 11.41 10.36
C VAL A 217 -2.61 12.24 9.23
N ILE A 218 -2.17 11.98 8.01
CA ILE A 218 -2.82 12.42 6.77
C ILE A 218 -3.38 11.19 6.08
N GLN A 219 -4.69 11.13 5.91
CA GLN A 219 -5.36 10.04 5.23
C GLN A 219 -5.99 10.55 3.93
N TYR A 220 -5.72 9.88 2.81
CA TYR A 220 -6.37 10.22 1.55
C TYR A 220 -7.86 9.84 1.60
N LEU A 221 -8.72 10.80 1.21
CA LEU A 221 -10.15 10.59 1.02
C LEU A 221 -10.48 10.25 -0.44
N ASN A 222 -9.76 10.89 -1.36
CA ASN A 222 -9.89 10.68 -2.78
C ASN A 222 -8.53 10.90 -3.44
N ILE A 223 -8.17 10.02 -4.38
CA ILE A 223 -6.97 10.14 -5.20
C ILE A 223 -7.43 10.00 -6.64
N GLU A 224 -7.01 10.92 -7.51
CA GLU A 224 -7.26 10.85 -8.94
C GLU A 224 -6.64 9.56 -9.52
N ASP A 225 -7.45 8.73 -10.20
CA ASP A 225 -7.01 7.47 -10.83
C ASP A 225 -5.92 7.68 -11.88
N ASN A 226 -5.91 8.85 -12.52
CA ASN A 226 -4.93 9.19 -13.53
C ASN A 226 -3.56 9.45 -12.89
N PRO A 227 -2.57 8.57 -13.10
CA PRO A 227 -1.25 8.68 -12.46
C PRO A 227 -0.47 9.92 -12.90
N VAL A 228 -0.83 10.48 -14.06
CA VAL A 228 -0.18 11.68 -14.60
C VAL A 228 -0.99 12.96 -14.41
N GLY A 229 -2.14 12.87 -13.74
CA GLY A 229 -3.00 14.00 -13.42
C GLY A 229 -2.31 15.07 -12.59
N ARG A 230 -2.87 16.28 -12.61
CA ARG A 230 -2.40 17.38 -11.74
C ARG A 230 -2.91 17.24 -10.30
N GLY A 231 -3.77 16.26 -10.02
CA GLY A 231 -4.28 15.97 -8.68
C GLY A 231 -5.17 17.08 -8.15
N LYS A 232 -6.00 17.69 -9.00
CA LYS A 232 -6.94 18.76 -8.60
C LYS A 232 -8.08 18.22 -7.72
N ASP A 233 -8.47 16.98 -7.98
CA ASP A 233 -9.55 16.30 -7.27
C ASP A 233 -9.04 15.45 -6.08
N ASP A 234 -7.72 15.45 -5.85
CA ASP A 234 -7.11 14.80 -4.69
C ASP A 234 -7.56 15.52 -3.41
N ALA A 235 -7.98 14.75 -2.43
CA ALA A 235 -8.36 15.27 -1.12
C ALA A 235 -7.82 14.36 -0.02
N ALA A 236 -7.33 14.96 1.05
CA ALA A 236 -6.87 14.26 2.24
C ALA A 236 -7.40 14.91 3.51
N LEU A 237 -7.61 14.09 4.54
CA LEU A 237 -7.97 14.49 5.88
C LEU A 237 -6.70 14.51 6.74
N ILE A 238 -6.39 15.65 7.34
CA ILE A 238 -5.39 15.77 8.40
C ILE A 238 -6.09 15.54 9.73
N ILE A 239 -5.48 14.70 10.56
CA ILE A 239 -5.92 14.36 11.89
C ILE A 239 -4.74 14.55 12.84
N GLU A 240 -4.82 15.56 13.69
CA GLU A 240 -3.87 15.78 14.78
C GLU A 240 -4.53 15.32 16.09
N SER A 241 -4.26 14.08 16.45
CA SER A 241 -4.83 13.42 17.63
C SER A 241 -3.93 12.23 18.02
N PRO A 242 -3.27 12.27 19.18
CA PRO A 242 -2.41 11.17 19.62
C PRO A 242 -3.16 9.83 19.69
N ALA A 243 -4.37 9.81 20.25
CA ALA A 243 -5.17 8.59 20.37
C ALA A 243 -5.55 7.98 19.01
N PHE A 244 -5.87 8.82 18.03
CA PHE A 244 -6.17 8.33 16.67
C PHE A 244 -4.90 7.83 15.98
N ALA A 245 -3.81 8.60 16.08
CA ALA A 245 -2.55 8.27 15.46
C ALA A 245 -1.95 6.98 16.02
N GLU A 246 -2.03 6.74 17.34
CA GLU A 246 -1.62 5.48 17.97
C GLU A 246 -2.42 4.29 17.43
N SER A 247 -3.75 4.41 17.37
CA SER A 247 -4.59 3.35 16.77
C SER A 247 -4.24 3.11 15.30
N HIS A 248 -3.90 4.15 14.56
CA HIS A 248 -3.52 4.04 13.15
C HIS A 248 -2.14 3.39 12.98
N VAL A 249 -1.19 3.71 13.86
CA VAL A 249 0.13 3.07 13.89
C VAL A 249 0.01 1.58 14.20
N ASN A 250 -0.85 1.16 15.14
CA ASN A 250 -1.05 -0.26 15.44
C ASN A 250 -1.59 -1.05 14.23
N LEU A 251 -2.50 -0.44 13.45
CA LEU A 251 -2.99 -1.02 12.20
C LEU A 251 -1.84 -1.15 11.19
N ILE A 252 -1.05 -0.10 11.04
CA ILE A 252 0.11 -0.07 10.14
C ILE A 252 1.13 -1.12 10.54
N ASP A 253 1.43 -1.29 11.82
CA ASP A 253 2.41 -2.27 12.30
C ASP A 253 1.97 -3.70 11.98
N THR A 254 0.67 -3.99 12.11
CA THR A 254 0.09 -5.27 11.69
C THR A 254 0.28 -5.51 10.18
N ILE A 255 0.07 -4.48 9.35
CA ILE A 255 0.30 -4.56 7.90
C ILE A 255 1.81 -4.71 7.61
N TRP A 256 2.66 -3.94 8.29
CA TRP A 256 4.11 -3.93 8.14
C TRP A 256 4.72 -5.28 8.44
N GLU A 257 4.26 -5.94 9.50
CA GLU A 257 4.68 -7.28 9.86
C GLU A 257 4.37 -8.27 8.75
N ASN A 258 3.20 -8.22 8.12
CA ASN A 258 2.80 -9.13 7.04
C ASN A 258 3.34 -8.74 5.65
N ALA A 259 3.83 -7.50 5.50
CA ALA A 259 4.33 -6.99 4.23
C ALA A 259 5.66 -7.67 3.79
N VAL A 260 5.83 -7.78 2.48
CA VAL A 260 6.97 -8.43 1.83
C VAL A 260 8.11 -7.43 1.63
N LEU A 261 9.35 -7.83 1.84
CA LEU A 261 10.52 -6.96 1.59
C LEU A 261 10.60 -6.51 0.12
N PHE A 262 11.06 -5.29 -0.13
CA PHE A 262 11.16 -4.71 -1.46
C PHE A 262 11.89 -5.61 -2.47
N ASP A 263 13.11 -6.07 -2.14
CA ASP A 263 13.90 -6.89 -3.07
C ASP A 263 13.21 -8.21 -3.42
N THR A 264 12.61 -8.88 -2.43
CA THR A 264 11.82 -10.10 -2.62
C THR A 264 10.62 -9.84 -3.52
N ALA A 265 9.93 -8.72 -3.31
CA ALA A 265 8.78 -8.35 -4.11
C ALA A 265 9.17 -7.94 -5.54
N VAL A 266 10.28 -7.22 -5.74
CA VAL A 266 10.81 -6.89 -7.08
C VAL A 266 11.18 -8.14 -7.87
N ALA A 267 11.74 -9.17 -7.22
CA ALA A 267 12.00 -10.46 -7.86
C ALA A 267 10.71 -11.12 -8.38
N ARG A 268 9.57 -11.00 -7.67
CA ARG A 268 8.27 -11.49 -8.16
C ARG A 268 7.87 -10.89 -9.50
N TYR A 269 8.12 -9.60 -9.68
CA TYR A 269 7.75 -8.86 -10.89
C TYR A 269 8.76 -9.01 -12.03
N THR A 270 10.05 -9.15 -11.70
CA THR A 270 11.17 -9.20 -12.66
C THR A 270 11.46 -10.63 -13.11
N ASP A 271 11.57 -11.57 -12.17
CA ASP A 271 12.06 -12.94 -12.41
C ASP A 271 10.94 -13.97 -12.55
N ASN A 272 9.70 -13.55 -12.33
CA ASN A 272 8.52 -14.40 -12.40
C ASN A 272 8.55 -15.58 -11.42
N GLN A 273 9.17 -15.39 -10.25
CA GLN A 273 9.28 -16.38 -9.18
C GLN A 273 8.63 -15.85 -7.90
N ILE A 274 8.03 -16.72 -7.09
CA ILE A 274 7.42 -16.30 -5.84
C ILE A 274 8.42 -16.57 -4.69
N ASN A 275 9.07 -15.55 -4.14
CA ASN A 275 10.19 -15.72 -3.18
C ASN A 275 9.84 -15.44 -1.71
N ASP A 276 8.56 -15.55 -1.34
CA ASP A 276 8.08 -15.15 -0.02
C ASP A 276 8.52 -16.12 1.07
N PRO A 277 8.87 -15.59 2.26
CA PRO A 277 9.15 -16.44 3.39
C PRO A 277 7.89 -17.22 3.79
N LEU A 278 8.00 -18.54 3.89
CA LEU A 278 6.96 -19.40 4.46
C LEU A 278 6.88 -19.17 5.98
N ARG A 279 5.69 -18.81 6.47
CA ARG A 279 5.42 -18.73 7.90
C ARG A 279 4.83 -20.04 8.38
N LEU A 280 5.52 -20.67 9.32
CA LEU A 280 5.04 -21.88 9.99
C LEU A 280 4.44 -21.50 11.34
N THR A 281 3.17 -21.83 11.53
CA THR A 281 2.54 -21.80 12.85
C THR A 281 2.89 -23.07 13.59
N ILE A 282 3.70 -22.96 14.64
CA ILE A 282 4.06 -24.10 15.48
C ILE A 282 2.98 -24.26 16.55
N GLY A 283 2.18 -25.33 16.44
CA GLY A 283 1.23 -25.78 17.46
C GLY A 283 0.08 -24.82 17.80
N GLU A 284 -0.92 -25.36 18.47
CA GLU A 284 -1.98 -24.58 19.15
C GLU A 284 -1.97 -24.93 20.64
N GLY A 285 -2.28 -23.96 21.51
CA GLY A 285 -2.38 -24.16 22.96
C GLY A 285 -1.11 -23.82 23.75
N SER A 286 -1.07 -24.25 25.02
CA SER A 286 0.03 -23.92 25.93
C SER A 286 1.21 -24.89 25.77
N PHE A 287 2.32 -24.40 25.25
CA PHE A 287 3.58 -25.16 25.18
C PHE A 287 4.02 -25.71 26.54
N LEU A 288 3.75 -24.98 27.62
CA LEU A 288 4.06 -25.43 28.97
C LEU A 288 3.24 -26.67 29.34
N LYS A 289 1.95 -26.72 29.02
CA LYS A 289 1.10 -27.89 29.23
C LYS A 289 1.52 -29.09 28.35
N ASN A 290 1.89 -28.81 27.11
CA ASN A 290 2.35 -29.86 26.20
C ASN A 290 3.65 -30.48 26.71
N ILE A 291 4.61 -29.66 27.11
CA ILE A 291 5.86 -30.13 27.69
C ILE A 291 5.65 -30.80 29.06
N SER A 292 4.77 -30.28 29.93
CA SER A 292 4.51 -30.89 31.25
C SER A 292 3.90 -32.28 31.12
N SER A 293 2.91 -32.45 30.24
CA SER A 293 2.31 -33.74 29.90
C SER A 293 3.36 -34.76 29.42
N VAL A 294 4.27 -34.32 28.55
CA VAL A 294 5.34 -35.17 28.00
C VAL A 294 6.36 -35.54 29.06
N LEU A 295 6.69 -34.58 29.93
CA LEU A 295 7.57 -34.77 31.07
C LEU A 295 6.95 -35.62 32.19
N GLY A 296 5.67 -36.01 32.07
CA GLY A 296 4.93 -36.77 33.07
C GLY A 296 4.69 -35.97 34.36
N ILE A 297 4.66 -34.64 34.25
CA ILE A 297 4.36 -33.74 35.37
C ILE A 297 2.84 -33.59 35.42
N GLU A 298 2.20 -34.25 36.39
CA GLU A 298 0.76 -34.10 36.61
C GLU A 298 0.41 -32.63 36.95
N ASP A 299 -0.76 -32.18 36.50
CA ASP A 299 -1.21 -30.78 36.52
C ASP A 299 -1.37 -30.16 37.94
N GLU A 300 -1.15 -30.94 39.00
CA GLU A 300 -1.16 -30.46 40.38
C GLU A 300 0.27 -30.42 40.94
N LEU A 301 0.94 -29.27 40.79
CA LEU A 301 2.04 -28.96 41.69
C LEU A 301 1.47 -28.91 43.11
N PRO A 302 2.08 -29.57 44.10
CA PRO A 302 1.58 -29.56 45.47
C PRO A 302 1.39 -28.12 45.95
N GLU A 303 0.17 -27.75 46.35
CA GLU A 303 -0.11 -26.42 46.92
C GLU A 303 0.53 -26.23 48.31
N GLU A 304 0.85 -27.34 48.98
CA GLU A 304 1.57 -27.35 50.26
C GLU A 304 3.03 -27.79 50.07
N ASP A 305 3.91 -27.17 50.87
CA ASP A 305 5.35 -27.42 50.88
C ASP A 305 5.62 -28.91 51.10
N THR A 306 6.09 -29.60 50.06
CA THR A 306 6.39 -31.03 50.17
C THR A 306 7.55 -31.23 51.14
N PRO A 307 7.46 -32.18 52.08
CA PRO A 307 8.56 -32.45 53.01
C PRO A 307 9.85 -32.72 52.24
N PHE A 308 10.95 -32.12 52.68
CA PHE A 308 12.26 -32.30 52.04
C PHE A 308 12.64 -33.78 51.98
N ASP A 309 12.66 -34.33 50.76
CA ASP A 309 13.14 -35.68 50.47
C ASP A 309 14.60 -35.61 50.00
N PRO A 310 15.56 -36.04 50.85
CA PRO A 310 16.97 -36.05 50.50
C PRO A 310 17.28 -36.94 49.30
N GLU A 311 16.58 -38.05 49.12
CA GLU A 311 16.82 -38.98 48.02
C GLU A 311 16.38 -38.36 46.68
N ALA A 312 15.20 -37.73 46.64
CA ALA A 312 14.74 -36.98 45.48
C ALA A 312 15.67 -35.81 45.13
N PHE A 313 16.20 -35.09 46.13
CA PHE A 313 17.15 -33.99 45.93
C PHE A 313 18.46 -34.47 45.28
N PHE A 314 19.00 -35.61 45.72
CA PHE A 314 20.21 -36.19 45.12
C PHE A 314 19.95 -36.80 43.72
N ALA A 315 18.73 -37.25 43.44
CA ALA A 315 18.32 -37.80 42.13
C ALA A 315 18.06 -36.70 41.08
N ALA A 316 17.41 -35.60 41.47
CA ALA A 316 17.01 -34.49 40.58
C ALA A 316 18.20 -33.81 39.87
N GLY A 317 19.40 -33.85 40.47
CA GLY A 317 20.63 -33.31 39.88
C GLY A 317 21.41 -34.28 38.99
N LYS A 318 21.07 -35.58 38.97
CA LYS A 318 21.85 -36.63 38.30
C LYS A 318 21.10 -37.34 37.17
N GLU A 319 19.77 -37.34 37.18
CA GLU A 319 18.97 -38.03 36.19
C GLU A 319 18.30 -37.05 35.22
N VAL A 320 18.59 -37.22 33.93
CA VAL A 320 17.80 -36.55 32.88
C VAL A 320 16.42 -37.20 32.90
N ASN A 321 15.36 -36.40 33.12
CA ASN A 321 13.98 -36.87 33.10
C ASN A 321 13.78 -37.81 31.90
N HIS A 322 13.20 -38.99 32.14
CA HIS A 322 12.97 -40.03 31.14
C HIS A 322 12.30 -39.50 29.86
N ALA A 323 11.42 -38.52 29.99
CA ALA A 323 10.81 -37.82 28.87
C ALA A 323 11.78 -36.95 28.06
N ARG A 324 12.73 -36.28 28.73
CA ARG A 324 13.78 -35.52 28.05
C ARG A 324 14.77 -36.44 27.33
N ARG A 325 15.05 -37.64 27.87
CA ARG A 325 15.79 -38.68 27.14
C ARG A 325 15.04 -39.12 25.89
N LYS A 326 13.74 -39.42 26.00
CA LYS A 326 12.89 -39.76 24.84
C LYS A 326 12.88 -38.67 23.78
N LEU A 327 12.74 -37.39 24.16
CA LEU A 327 12.82 -36.26 23.23
C LEU A 327 14.19 -36.14 22.55
N THR A 328 15.27 -36.52 23.23
CA THR A 328 16.65 -36.47 22.71
C THR A 328 16.96 -37.61 21.73
N GLU A 329 16.12 -38.66 21.65
CA GLU A 329 16.29 -39.77 20.69
C GLU A 329 16.10 -39.36 19.22
N GLY A 330 15.72 -38.11 18.95
CA GLY A 330 15.74 -37.54 17.59
C GLY A 330 14.68 -38.08 16.63
N LYS A 331 13.66 -38.77 17.15
CA LYS A 331 12.55 -39.31 16.37
C LYS A 331 11.61 -38.21 15.86
N LEU A 332 11.10 -38.35 14.63
CA LEU A 332 10.16 -37.40 14.02
C LEU A 332 8.85 -37.31 14.83
N SER A 333 8.39 -38.43 15.40
CA SER A 333 7.25 -38.48 16.31
C SER A 333 7.38 -37.56 17.54
N ASN A 334 8.60 -37.28 18.01
CA ASN A 334 8.84 -36.36 19.13
C ASN A 334 8.65 -34.89 18.75
N LEU A 335 8.80 -34.52 17.47
CA LEU A 335 8.55 -33.15 17.02
C LEU A 335 7.06 -32.84 17.02
N LYS A 336 6.22 -33.83 16.68
CA LYS A 336 4.76 -33.74 16.80
C LYS A 336 4.32 -33.46 18.23
N VAL A 337 5.01 -34.07 19.20
CA VAL A 337 4.82 -33.86 20.63
C VAL A 337 5.15 -32.42 21.07
N LEU A 338 6.09 -31.76 20.42
CA LEU A 338 6.42 -30.34 20.63
C LEU A 338 5.48 -29.38 19.88
N GLY A 339 4.42 -29.89 19.25
CA GLY A 339 3.47 -29.12 18.45
C GLY A 339 3.94 -28.84 17.03
N ILE A 340 5.00 -29.49 16.55
CA ILE A 340 5.52 -29.34 15.18
C ILE A 340 4.92 -30.46 14.33
N ASP A 341 3.90 -30.15 13.53
CA ASP A 341 3.31 -31.09 12.58
C ASP A 341 4.08 -31.06 11.25
N ILE A 342 4.92 -32.07 11.04
CA ILE A 342 5.79 -32.19 9.85
C ILE A 342 4.98 -32.51 8.60
N SER A 343 3.85 -33.23 8.73
CA SER A 343 2.95 -33.49 7.61
C SER A 343 2.37 -32.19 7.09
N LEU A 344 1.86 -31.33 7.99
CA LEU A 344 1.34 -30.01 7.63
C LEU A 344 2.42 -29.11 7.02
N MET A 345 3.62 -29.10 7.61
CA MET A 345 4.76 -28.33 7.09
C MET A 345 5.13 -28.74 5.66
N LEU A 346 5.30 -30.05 5.42
CA LEU A 346 5.62 -30.57 4.09
C LEU A 346 4.52 -30.28 3.08
N ARG A 347 3.24 -30.39 3.50
CA ARG A 347 2.10 -30.01 2.66
C ARG A 347 2.09 -28.52 2.31
N GLN A 348 2.44 -27.64 3.24
CA GLN A 348 2.56 -26.19 2.98
C GLN A 348 3.69 -25.88 2.00
N ILE A 349 4.84 -26.54 2.15
CA ILE A 349 5.97 -26.45 1.21
C ILE A 349 5.53 -26.93 -0.17
N GLY A 350 4.88 -28.09 -0.25
CA GLY A 350 4.33 -28.64 -1.49
C GLY A 350 3.39 -27.66 -2.17
N ASN A 351 2.39 -27.15 -1.42
CA ASN A 351 1.46 -26.13 -1.91
C ASN A 351 2.19 -24.91 -2.48
N ARG A 352 3.26 -24.46 -1.83
CA ARG A 352 4.05 -23.32 -2.31
C ARG A 352 4.75 -23.62 -3.63
N ILE A 353 5.43 -24.76 -3.73
CA ILE A 353 6.07 -25.22 -4.95
C ILE A 353 5.04 -25.31 -6.08
N GLY A 354 3.86 -25.88 -5.81
CA GLY A 354 2.74 -25.95 -6.76
C GLY A 354 2.29 -24.57 -7.27
N ARG A 355 2.15 -23.59 -6.37
CA ARG A 355 1.80 -22.20 -6.73
C ARG A 355 2.88 -21.57 -7.62
N GLU A 356 4.15 -21.80 -7.32
CA GLU A 356 5.28 -21.28 -8.10
C GLU A 356 5.35 -21.89 -9.50
N ILE A 357 5.16 -23.20 -9.61
CA ILE A 357 5.05 -23.90 -10.89
C ILE A 357 3.91 -23.30 -11.72
N ALA A 358 2.71 -23.18 -11.11
CA ALA A 358 1.56 -22.61 -11.80
C ALA A 358 1.77 -21.15 -12.24
N PHE A 359 2.45 -20.35 -11.41
CA PHE A 359 2.79 -18.98 -11.71
C PHE A 359 3.81 -18.85 -12.85
N SER A 360 4.80 -19.76 -12.91
CA SER A 360 5.77 -19.81 -14.01
C SER A 360 5.09 -20.07 -15.36
N MET A 361 4.01 -20.86 -15.36
CA MET A 361 3.22 -21.23 -16.55
C MET A 361 1.99 -20.33 -16.77
N ARG A 362 1.91 -19.16 -16.11
CA ARG A 362 0.76 -18.24 -16.22
C ARG A 362 0.50 -17.71 -17.64
N GLY A 363 1.46 -17.85 -18.55
CA GLY A 363 1.33 -17.47 -19.96
C GLY A 363 0.47 -18.42 -20.79
N ILE A 364 0.17 -19.61 -20.29
CA ILE A 364 -0.68 -20.60 -20.96
C ILE A 364 -2.15 -20.20 -20.76
N GLU A 365 -2.88 -20.00 -21.85
CA GLU A 365 -4.29 -19.58 -21.77
C GLU A 365 -5.23 -20.77 -21.55
N HIS A 366 -4.96 -21.93 -22.14
CA HIS A 366 -5.86 -23.09 -22.07
C HIS A 366 -5.56 -24.00 -20.87
N ASP A 367 -6.60 -24.43 -20.15
CA ASP A 367 -6.44 -25.26 -18.95
C ASP A 367 -5.89 -26.66 -19.24
N ILE A 368 -6.22 -27.24 -20.40
CA ILE A 368 -5.69 -28.55 -20.81
C ILE A 368 -4.20 -28.46 -21.11
N GLU A 369 -3.78 -27.44 -21.87
CA GLU A 369 -2.36 -27.19 -22.17
C GLU A 369 -1.54 -26.96 -20.88
N PHE A 370 -2.14 -26.29 -19.89
CA PHE A 370 -1.53 -26.14 -18.56
C PHE A 370 -1.36 -27.49 -17.85
N LEU A 371 -2.36 -28.36 -17.93
CA LEU A 371 -2.30 -29.68 -17.30
C LEU A 371 -1.30 -30.60 -18.01
N ASP A 372 -1.21 -30.53 -19.34
CA ASP A 372 -0.23 -31.28 -20.11
C ASP A 372 1.21 -30.92 -19.69
N GLU A 373 1.53 -29.62 -19.60
CA GLU A 373 2.84 -29.16 -19.11
C GLU A 373 3.09 -29.54 -17.64
N MET A 374 2.06 -29.51 -16.79
CA MET A 374 2.14 -29.99 -15.41
C MET A 374 2.43 -31.50 -15.34
N MET A 375 1.79 -32.31 -16.19
CA MET A 375 2.01 -33.75 -16.27
C MET A 375 3.43 -34.05 -16.75
N ASP A 376 3.90 -33.38 -17.79
CA ASP A 376 5.27 -33.50 -18.29
C ASP A 376 6.30 -33.14 -17.21
N TRP A 377 6.07 -32.05 -16.47
CA TRP A 377 6.91 -31.67 -15.34
C TRP A 377 6.91 -32.73 -14.23
N TRP A 378 5.72 -33.25 -13.89
CA TRP A 378 5.53 -34.27 -12.84
C TRP A 378 6.26 -35.57 -13.16
N GLU A 379 6.13 -36.05 -14.41
CA GLU A 379 6.82 -37.24 -14.90
C GLU A 379 8.33 -37.02 -15.01
N HIS A 380 8.77 -35.86 -15.50
CA HIS A 380 10.19 -35.51 -15.60
C HIS A 380 10.87 -35.46 -14.22
N ALA A 381 10.17 -34.93 -13.21
CA ALA A 381 10.62 -34.91 -11.82
C ALA A 381 10.61 -36.30 -11.16
N GLY A 382 9.98 -37.30 -11.79
CA GLY A 382 9.91 -38.67 -11.28
C GLY A 382 9.01 -38.80 -10.04
N LEU A 383 8.02 -37.93 -9.87
CA LEU A 383 7.15 -37.90 -8.70
C LEU A 383 6.00 -38.92 -8.77
N GLY A 384 5.64 -39.33 -9.99
CA GLY A 384 4.67 -40.39 -10.22
C GLY A 384 3.95 -40.22 -11.55
N LEU A 385 2.69 -40.62 -11.59
CA LEU A 385 1.82 -40.52 -12.75
C LEU A 385 0.70 -39.52 -12.44
N LEU A 386 0.46 -38.60 -13.37
CA LEU A 386 -0.62 -37.63 -13.28
C LEU A 386 -1.50 -37.79 -14.53
N GLN A 387 -2.80 -37.92 -14.35
CA GLN A 387 -3.77 -38.08 -15.43
C GLN A 387 -5.00 -37.21 -15.17
N TYR A 388 -5.72 -36.82 -16.21
CA TYR A 388 -7.03 -36.20 -16.06
C TYR A 388 -8.11 -37.04 -16.74
N ASP A 389 -9.31 -37.06 -16.17
CA ASP A 389 -10.48 -37.73 -16.73
C ASP A 389 -11.72 -36.84 -16.52
N VAL A 390 -12.77 -37.09 -17.31
CA VAL A 390 -13.96 -36.24 -17.43
C VAL A 390 -15.23 -36.97 -16.98
N ASP A 391 -15.18 -38.27 -16.71
CA ASP A 391 -16.37 -39.07 -16.33
C ASP A 391 -16.38 -39.43 -14.83
N PRO A 392 -17.42 -39.09 -14.03
CA PRO A 392 -18.62 -38.30 -14.35
C PRO A 392 -18.46 -36.77 -14.25
N GLN A 393 -17.30 -36.30 -13.76
CA GLN A 393 -16.91 -34.89 -13.68
C GLN A 393 -15.41 -34.75 -13.94
N PHE A 394 -14.97 -33.57 -14.36
CA PHE A 394 -13.54 -33.28 -14.58
C PHE A 394 -12.74 -33.46 -13.29
N HIS A 395 -11.75 -34.35 -13.33
CA HIS A 395 -10.89 -34.63 -12.19
C HIS A 395 -9.47 -34.99 -12.59
N VAL A 396 -8.53 -34.72 -11.70
CA VAL A 396 -7.12 -35.09 -11.84
C VAL A 396 -6.83 -36.28 -10.94
N VAL A 397 -6.37 -37.37 -11.52
CA VAL A 397 -5.95 -38.61 -10.85
C VAL A 397 -4.46 -38.55 -10.56
N VAL A 398 -4.11 -38.83 -9.30
CA VAL A 398 -2.75 -38.73 -8.79
C VAL A 398 -2.24 -40.11 -8.38
N GLY A 399 -1.16 -40.54 -9.03
CA GLY A 399 -0.33 -41.66 -8.62
C GLY A 399 1.01 -41.15 -8.08
N LEU A 400 1.43 -41.64 -6.92
CA LEU A 400 2.72 -41.30 -6.31
C LEU A 400 3.72 -42.45 -6.40
N ASN A 401 4.99 -42.12 -6.61
CA ASN A 401 6.08 -43.07 -6.45
C ASN A 401 6.35 -43.43 -4.98
N HIS A 402 6.07 -42.50 -4.05
CA HIS A 402 6.18 -42.70 -2.61
C HIS A 402 4.77 -42.71 -1.98
N PRO A 403 4.11 -43.88 -1.85
CA PRO A 403 2.81 -43.97 -1.23
C PRO A 403 2.87 -43.73 0.29
N PRO A 404 1.74 -43.41 0.94
CA PRO A 404 1.66 -43.27 2.39
C PRO A 404 2.15 -44.51 3.13
N VAL A 405 2.95 -44.30 4.18
CA VAL A 405 3.48 -45.36 5.04
C VAL A 405 2.92 -45.20 6.46
N GLU A 406 2.55 -46.31 7.11
CA GLU A 406 2.00 -46.29 8.49
C GLU A 406 3.06 -46.05 9.58
N ASP A 407 4.33 -45.90 9.22
CA ASP A 407 5.42 -45.67 10.17
C ASP A 407 5.40 -44.22 10.69
N PRO A 408 5.14 -43.98 11.99
CA PRO A 408 5.09 -42.63 12.56
C PRO A 408 6.44 -41.90 12.59
N ASP A 409 7.55 -42.63 12.40
CA ASP A 409 8.89 -42.07 12.30
C ASP A 409 9.38 -41.94 10.85
N ALA A 410 8.56 -42.30 9.85
CA ALA A 410 8.87 -42.03 8.45
C ALA A 410 8.56 -40.58 8.09
N LEU A 411 9.40 -39.96 7.26
CA LEU A 411 9.17 -38.60 6.75
C LEU A 411 8.02 -38.65 5.72
N PRO A 412 6.91 -37.91 5.92
CA PRO A 412 5.73 -38.01 5.07
C PRO A 412 5.88 -37.20 3.77
N MET A 413 6.83 -37.59 2.91
CA MET A 413 7.12 -36.92 1.64
C MET A 413 5.91 -36.86 0.70
N TRP A 414 5.02 -37.85 0.80
CA TRP A 414 3.78 -37.89 0.03
C TRP A 414 2.86 -36.68 0.31
N GLU A 415 2.92 -36.06 1.50
CA GLU A 415 2.16 -34.84 1.78
C GLU A 415 2.70 -33.63 1.02
N MET A 416 4.02 -33.58 0.79
CA MET A 416 4.63 -32.55 -0.04
C MET A 416 4.24 -32.77 -1.50
N ASP A 417 4.39 -33.99 -2.00
CA ASP A 417 4.09 -34.35 -3.39
C ASP A 417 2.60 -34.06 -3.69
N ASP A 418 1.68 -34.53 -2.85
CA ASP A 418 0.24 -34.20 -2.93
C ASP A 418 -0.01 -32.68 -2.88
N GLY A 419 0.68 -32.00 -1.97
CA GLY A 419 0.60 -30.55 -1.81
C GLY A 419 1.01 -29.78 -3.07
N ILE A 420 2.00 -30.26 -3.84
CA ILE A 420 2.40 -29.62 -5.11
C ILE A 420 1.22 -29.58 -6.09
N ILE A 421 0.48 -30.68 -6.18
CA ILE A 421 -0.67 -30.78 -7.08
C ILE A 421 -1.80 -29.87 -6.59
N GLU A 422 -2.12 -29.91 -5.30
CA GLU A 422 -3.11 -29.02 -4.69
C GLU A 422 -2.78 -27.53 -4.91
N GLY A 423 -1.53 -27.15 -4.71
CA GLY A 423 -1.06 -25.77 -4.89
C GLY A 423 -1.13 -25.29 -6.33
N ALA A 424 -0.78 -26.16 -7.29
CA ALA A 424 -0.84 -25.83 -8.70
C ALA A 424 -2.28 -25.69 -9.20
N LEU A 425 -3.14 -26.65 -8.87
CA LEU A 425 -4.54 -26.65 -9.27
C LEU A 425 -5.30 -25.48 -8.64
N SER A 426 -5.10 -25.21 -7.34
CA SER A 426 -5.73 -24.08 -6.66
C SER A 426 -5.36 -22.73 -7.28
N THR A 427 -4.08 -22.52 -7.62
CA THR A 427 -3.63 -21.28 -8.27
C THR A 427 -4.23 -21.09 -9.66
N ARG A 428 -4.38 -22.18 -10.41
CA ARG A 428 -4.90 -22.14 -11.79
C ARG A 428 -6.41 -21.92 -11.81
N PHE A 429 -7.15 -22.75 -11.08
CA PHE A 429 -8.61 -22.88 -11.21
C PHE A 429 -9.40 -22.06 -10.17
N ALA A 430 -8.83 -21.70 -9.02
CA ALA A 430 -9.54 -20.90 -8.01
C ALA A 430 -9.58 -19.39 -8.32
N LYS A 431 -9.16 -18.96 -9.51
CA LYS A 431 -9.35 -17.58 -9.99
C LYS A 431 -10.83 -17.24 -10.22
N GLU A 432 -11.64 -18.25 -10.49
CA GLU A 432 -13.09 -18.10 -10.68
C GLU A 432 -13.79 -18.36 -9.33
N ALA A 433 -14.56 -17.39 -8.84
CA ALA A 433 -15.24 -17.45 -7.53
C ALA A 433 -16.21 -18.65 -7.35
N ASN A 434 -16.50 -19.36 -8.45
CA ASN A 434 -17.42 -20.46 -8.52
C ASN A 434 -16.72 -21.83 -8.57
N VAL A 435 -15.39 -21.89 -8.46
CA VAL A 435 -14.63 -23.14 -8.56
C VAL A 435 -14.22 -23.66 -7.19
N VAL A 436 -14.63 -24.89 -6.87
CA VAL A 436 -14.23 -25.60 -5.65
C VAL A 436 -13.43 -26.84 -6.03
N ILE A 437 -12.20 -26.92 -5.53
CA ILE A 437 -11.34 -28.10 -5.70
C ILE A 437 -11.54 -28.99 -4.48
N GLN A 438 -11.97 -30.23 -4.70
CA GLN A 438 -12.18 -31.20 -3.65
C GLN A 438 -11.24 -32.39 -3.85
N ARG A 439 -10.42 -32.66 -2.84
CA ARG A 439 -9.59 -33.86 -2.78
C ARG A 439 -10.38 -35.04 -2.24
N VAL A 440 -10.34 -36.17 -2.94
CA VAL A 440 -11.01 -37.43 -2.59
C VAL A 440 -10.00 -38.58 -2.66
N GLU A 441 -10.21 -39.63 -1.86
CA GLU A 441 -9.41 -40.86 -1.98
C GLU A 441 -9.76 -41.61 -3.28
N GLY A 442 -8.73 -42.10 -3.96
CA GLY A 442 -8.85 -42.92 -5.17
C GLY A 442 -9.12 -44.39 -4.85
N SER A 443 -8.77 -45.28 -5.78
CA SER A 443 -8.92 -46.73 -5.60
C SER A 443 -7.86 -47.38 -4.68
N GLY A 444 -6.84 -46.62 -4.27
CA GLY A 444 -5.75 -47.12 -3.41
C GLY A 444 -4.69 -47.93 -4.17
N ILE A 445 -4.75 -47.94 -5.50
CA ILE A 445 -3.73 -48.50 -6.39
C ILE A 445 -2.62 -47.45 -6.54
N LYS A 446 -1.38 -47.88 -6.79
CA LYS A 446 -0.20 -47.01 -6.91
C LYS A 446 -0.40 -45.81 -7.87
N ASP A 447 -1.21 -46.01 -8.91
CA ASP A 447 -1.45 -45.00 -9.96
C ASP A 447 -2.78 -44.21 -9.77
N ASP A 448 -3.54 -44.48 -8.70
CA ASP A 448 -4.81 -43.81 -8.37
C ASP A 448 -5.00 -43.76 -6.84
N LEU A 449 -4.12 -42.98 -6.21
CA LEU A 449 -4.11 -42.75 -4.76
C LEU A 449 -5.12 -41.68 -4.37
N TRP A 450 -5.12 -40.55 -5.08
CA TRP A 450 -6.04 -39.43 -4.82
C TRP A 450 -6.62 -38.87 -6.11
N ARG A 451 -7.79 -38.26 -5.97
CA ARG A 451 -8.49 -37.59 -7.07
C ARG A 451 -8.86 -36.17 -6.65
N TYR A 452 -8.50 -35.20 -7.49
CA TYR A 452 -8.89 -33.81 -7.34
C TYR A 452 -10.08 -33.52 -8.24
N LEU A 453 -11.27 -33.45 -7.66
CA LEU A 453 -12.50 -33.05 -8.35
C LEU A 453 -12.54 -31.52 -8.49
N ILE A 454 -12.79 -31.02 -9.69
CA ILE A 454 -12.91 -29.58 -9.94
C ILE A 454 -14.38 -29.24 -10.21
N HIS A 455 -15.08 -28.72 -9.21
CA HIS A 455 -16.49 -28.33 -9.31
C HIS A 455 -16.61 -26.91 -9.84
N ARG A 456 -17.36 -26.68 -10.92
CA ARG A 456 -17.81 -25.35 -11.35
C ARG A 456 -19.26 -25.17 -10.89
N HIS A 457 -19.50 -24.35 -9.87
CA HIS A 457 -20.86 -23.99 -9.48
C HIS A 457 -21.45 -23.01 -10.51
N GLU A 458 -22.48 -23.43 -11.25
CA GLU A 458 -23.36 -22.48 -11.93
C GLU A 458 -24.16 -21.73 -10.85
N LEU A 459 -24.07 -20.40 -10.83
CA LEU A 459 -24.98 -19.55 -10.06
C LEU A 459 -26.39 -19.77 -10.62
N ASN A 460 -27.18 -20.62 -9.98
CA ASN A 460 -28.62 -20.63 -10.20
C ASN A 460 -29.16 -19.29 -9.74
N THR A 461 -29.35 -18.37 -10.69
CA THR A 461 -30.14 -17.16 -10.51
C THR A 461 -31.54 -17.62 -10.10
N ILE A 462 -31.86 -17.55 -8.81
CA ILE A 462 -33.23 -17.69 -8.34
C ILE A 462 -33.95 -16.44 -8.85
N GLU A 463 -34.62 -16.56 -9.99
CA GLU A 463 -35.64 -15.60 -10.40
C GLU A 463 -36.72 -15.61 -9.32
N LEU A 464 -36.71 -14.58 -8.46
CA LEU A 464 -37.87 -14.25 -7.65
C LEU A 464 -38.97 -13.83 -8.63
N VAL A 465 -39.97 -14.69 -8.81
CA VAL A 465 -41.20 -14.37 -9.51
C VAL A 465 -41.96 -13.35 -8.66
N ASP A 466 -42.32 -12.23 -9.30
CA ASP A 466 -42.97 -11.02 -8.77
C ASP A 466 -44.11 -11.24 -7.76
#